data_AF-A0A2G5NNQ9-F1
#
_entry.id   AF-A0A2G5NNQ9-F1
#
_cell.length_a   1.000
_cell.length_b   1.000
_cell.length_c   1.000
_cell.angle_alpha   90.00
_cell.angle_beta   90.00
_cell.angle_gamma   90.00
#
_symmetry.space_group_name_H-M   'P 1'
#
loop_
_entity.id
_entity.type
_entity.pdbx_description
1 polymer ?
#
loop_
_entity_poly.entity_id
_entity_poly.type
_entity_poly.pdbx_seq_one_letter_code
_entity_poly.pdbx_strand_id
1 'polypeptide(L)' 'MRTRADVLAELVEAQMKKPNSWSSSMARTGRISQLKSELNALDAELYTQVPEEPTIVKEKRKVEFVINGYKVTVEPQF' A
#
# COMPACT_ATOMS: atom_id res chain seq x y z
N MET A 1 5.66 -18.81 1.62
CA MET A 1 5.01 -17.54 1.98
C MET A 1 3.53 -17.70 1.75
N ARG A 2 2.68 -17.40 2.74
CA ARG A 2 1.23 -17.23 2.51
C ARG A 2 1.01 -15.88 1.84
N THR A 3 0.06 -15.79 0.92
CA THR A 3 -0.26 -14.51 0.26
C THR A 3 -1.27 -13.73 1.08
N ARG A 4 -1.35 -12.41 0.86
CA ARG A 4 -2.34 -11.54 1.50
C ARG A 4 -3.78 -12.02 1.28
N ALA A 5 -4.08 -12.56 0.10
CA ALA A 5 -5.40 -13.09 -0.24
C ALA A 5 -5.75 -14.32 0.61
N ASP A 6 -4.79 -15.22 0.84
CA ASP A 6 -5.00 -16.42 1.66
C ASP A 6 -5.30 -16.06 3.12
N VAL A 7 -4.57 -15.09 3.67
CA VAL A 7 -4.76 -14.62 5.05
C VAL A 7 -6.11 -13.91 5.21
N LEU A 8 -6.53 -13.13 4.20
CA LEU A 8 -7.86 -12.50 4.17
C LEU A 8 -8.99 -13.54 4.10
N ALA A 9 -8.85 -14.58 3.28
CA ALA A 9 -9.83 -15.65 3.18
C ALA A 9 -9.99 -16.38 4.52
N GLU A 10 -8.89 -16.74 5.18
CA GLU A 10 -8.93 -17.40 6.49
C GLU A 10 -9.55 -16.50 7.57
N LEU A 11 -9.28 -15.18 7.52
CA LEU A 11 -9.87 -14.23 8.45
C LEU A 11 -11.39 -14.11 8.28
N VAL A 12 -11.88 -14.13 7.04
CA VAL A 12 -13.32 -14.13 6.73
C VAL A 12 -13.96 -15.42 7.23
N GLU A 13 -13.37 -16.59 6.97
CA GLU A 13 -13.88 -17.87 7.49
C GLU A 13 -13.94 -17.88 9.02
N ALA A 14 -12.88 -17.42 9.69
CA ALA A 14 -12.86 -17.32 11.15
C ALA A 14 -13.96 -16.39 11.67
N GLN A 15 -14.29 -15.31 10.95
CA GLN A 15 -15.38 -14.41 11.30
C GLN A 15 -16.77 -15.00 11.03
N MET A 16 -16.95 -15.82 10.00
CA MET A 16 -18.25 -16.45 9.73
C MET A 16 -18.56 -17.63 10.65
N LYS A 17 -17.53 -18.28 11.22
CA LYS A 17 -17.70 -19.41 12.13
C LYS A 17 -18.33 -18.99 13.45
N LYS A 18 -19.55 -19.48 13.73
CA LYS A 18 -20.23 -19.26 15.02
C LYS A 18 -19.60 -20.15 16.12
N PRO A 19 -19.13 -19.59 17.25
CA PRO A 19 -18.62 -20.39 18.35
C PRO A 19 -19.75 -21.13 19.07
N ASN A 20 -19.48 -22.36 19.50
CA ASN A 20 -20.42 -23.21 20.26
C ASN A 20 -20.24 -23.10 21.79
N SER A 21 -19.17 -22.46 22.25
CA SER A 21 -18.84 -22.30 23.66
C SER A 21 -17.99 -21.04 23.90
N TRP A 22 -17.84 -20.66 25.17
CA TRP A 22 -16.98 -19.54 25.56
C TRP A 22 -15.50 -19.77 25.20
N SER A 23 -14.98 -20.98 25.45
CA SER A 23 -13.60 -21.34 25.08
C SER A 23 -13.38 -21.28 23.56
N SER A 24 -14.34 -21.77 22.78
CA SER A 24 -14.32 -21.66 21.31
C SER A 24 -14.37 -20.21 20.85
N SER A 25 -15.12 -19.35 21.55
CA SER A 25 -15.16 -17.92 21.25
C SER A 25 -13.81 -17.25 21.53
N MET A 26 -13.15 -17.58 22.65
CA MET A 26 -11.81 -17.05 22.94
C MET A 26 -10.77 -17.52 21.93
N ALA A 27 -10.77 -18.81 21.57
CA ALA A 27 -9.88 -19.36 20.56
C ALA A 27 -10.07 -18.67 19.20
N ARG A 28 -11.33 -18.44 18.80
CA ARG A 28 -11.67 -17.68 17.59
C ARG A 28 -11.14 -16.25 17.63
N THR A 29 -11.35 -15.53 18.73
CA THR A 29 -10.82 -14.16 18.90
C THR A 29 -9.30 -14.14 18.83
N GLY A 30 -8.62 -15.10 19.46
CA GLY A 30 -7.17 -15.26 19.39
C GLY A 30 -6.68 -15.47 17.95
N ARG A 31 -7.34 -16.37 17.20
CA ARG A 31 -7.00 -16.62 15.80
C ARG A 31 -7.21 -15.39 14.91
N ILE A 32 -8.32 -14.66 15.10
CA ILE A 32 -8.58 -13.41 14.36
C ILE A 32 -7.49 -12.37 14.65
N SER A 33 -7.06 -12.23 15.90
CA SER A 33 -5.98 -11.30 16.27
C SER A 33 -4.65 -11.66 15.58
N GLN A 34 -4.29 -12.95 15.57
CA GLN A 34 -3.11 -13.43 14.87
C GLN A 34 -3.18 -13.14 13.37
N LEU A 35 -4.30 -13.46 12.72
CA LEU A 35 -4.47 -13.23 11.28
C LEU A 35 -4.42 -11.74 10.91
N LYS A 36 -4.96 -10.85 11.76
CA LYS A 36 -4.82 -9.39 11.58
C LYS A 36 -3.37 -8.94 11.69
N SER A 37 -2.61 -9.49 12.65
CA SER A 37 -1.19 -9.17 12.79
C SER A 37 -0.37 -9.67 11.59
N GLU A 38 -0.70 -10.85 11.05
CA GLU A 38 -0.06 -11.41 9.84
C GLU A 38 -0.36 -10.54 8.61
N LEU A 39 -1.60 -10.07 8.47
CA LEU A 39 -1.99 -9.11 7.42
C LEU A 39 -1.21 -7.80 7.52
N ASN A 40 -1.09 -7.25 8.72
CA ASN A 40 -0.34 -6.02 8.93
C ASN A 40 1.16 -6.18 8.61
N ALA A 41 1.75 -7.35 8.89
CA ALA A 41 3.14 -7.64 8.53
C ALA A 41 3.32 -7.72 7.01
N LEU A 42 2.41 -8.43 6.30
CA LEU A 42 2.43 -8.52 4.85
C LEU A 42 2.19 -7.16 4.17
N ASP A 43 1.27 -6.36 4.71
CA ASP A 43 1.02 -5.00 4.22
C ASP A 43 2.25 -4.11 4.46
N ALA A 44 2.89 -4.20 5.64
CA ALA A 44 4.12 -3.46 5.94
C ALA A 44 5.27 -3.83 5.00
N GLU A 45 5.47 -5.12 4.70
CA GLU A 45 6.44 -5.60 3.72
C GLU A 45 6.16 -5.08 2.30
N LEU A 46 4.87 -4.91 1.96
CA LEU A 46 4.46 -4.33 0.68
C LEU A 46 4.75 -2.82 0.63
N TYR A 47 4.56 -2.11 1.74
CA TYR A 47 4.84 -0.68 1.85
C TYR A 47 6.35 -0.34 1.90
N THR A 48 7.20 -1.23 2.42
CA THR A 48 8.67 -1.06 2.27
C THR A 48 9.15 -1.22 0.84
N GLN A 49 8.33 -1.82 -0.04
CA GLN A 49 8.58 -1.93 -1.47
C GLN A 49 7.86 -0.88 -2.31
N VAL A 50 7.39 0.22 -1.71
CA VAL A 50 7.08 1.41 -2.51
C VAL A 50 8.37 1.74 -3.26
N PRO A 51 8.41 1.61 -4.60
CA PRO A 51 9.59 2.00 -5.35
C PRO A 51 9.87 3.44 -4.97
N GLU A 52 11.13 3.76 -4.63
CA GLU A 52 11.60 5.13 -4.47
C GLU A 52 10.82 5.98 -5.47
N GLU A 53 9.97 6.89 -4.97
CA GLU A 53 9.39 7.91 -5.84
C GLU A 53 10.58 8.42 -6.65
N PRO A 54 10.53 8.38 -8.00
CA PRO A 54 11.66 8.88 -8.77
C PRO A 54 11.88 10.27 -8.23
N THR A 55 13.04 10.48 -7.62
CA THR A 55 13.45 11.78 -7.12
C THR A 55 13.48 12.62 -8.37
N ILE A 56 12.37 13.31 -8.66
CA ILE A 56 12.32 14.34 -9.66
C ILE A 56 13.17 15.42 -9.03
N VAL A 57 14.48 15.29 -9.21
CA VAL A 57 15.41 16.39 -9.19
C VAL A 57 14.72 17.42 -10.07
N LYS A 58 14.20 18.48 -9.45
CA LYS A 58 13.69 19.66 -10.15
C LYS A 58 14.89 20.31 -10.83
N GLU A 59 15.46 19.64 -11.82
CA GLU A 59 16.21 20.28 -12.87
C GLU A 59 15.20 21.21 -13.53
N LYS A 60 15.45 22.50 -13.35
CA LYS A 60 14.80 23.60 -14.07
C LYS A 60 15.02 23.37 -15.58
N ARG A 61 14.27 22.47 -16.20
CA ARG A 61 14.24 22.33 -17.64
C ARG A 61 13.51 23.55 -18.17
N LYS A 62 14.27 24.57 -18.54
CA LYS A 62 13.81 25.67 -19.37
C LYS A 62 13.14 25.05 -20.59
N VAL A 63 11.83 25.20 -20.71
CA VAL A 63 11.11 24.72 -21.88
C VAL A 63 11.32 25.78 -22.96
N GLU A 64 12.21 25.50 -23.90
CA GLU A 64 12.44 26.37 -25.05
C GLU A 64 11.41 26.03 -26.12
N PHE A 65 10.52 26.97 -26.44
CA PHE A 65 9.62 26.86 -27.58
C PHE A 65 10.17 27.72 -28.73
N VAL A 66 10.34 27.11 -29.89
CA VAL A 66 10.62 27.83 -31.14
C VAL A 66 9.32 27.89 -31.92
N ILE A 67 8.69 29.06 -31.96
CA ILE A 67 7.47 29.30 -32.75
C ILE A 67 7.79 30.43 -33.73
N ASN A 68 7.62 30.17 -35.03
CA ASN A 68 7.80 31.14 -36.11
C ASN A 68 9.13 31.91 -36.09
N GLY A 69 10.24 31.25 -35.72
CA GLY A 69 11.58 31.85 -35.71
C GLY A 69 11.90 32.72 -34.49
N TYR A 70 10.97 32.86 -33.53
CA TYR A 70 11.19 33.58 -32.29
C TYR A 70 11.40 32.58 -31.13
N LYS A 71 12.44 32.82 -30.32
CA LYS A 71 12.76 32.01 -29.13
C LYS A 71 12.01 32.58 -27.93
N VAL A 72 11.00 31.86 -27.44
CA VAL A 72 10.26 32.25 -26.24
C VAL A 72 10.75 31.41 -25.07
N THR A 73 11.30 32.07 -24.04
CA THR A 73 11.74 31.44 -22.79
C THR A 73 10.75 31.81 -21.71
N VAL A 74 10.02 30.84 -21.17
CA VAL A 74 9.09 31.07 -20.04
C VAL A 74 9.81 30.67 -18.76
N GLU A 75 10.11 31.65 -17.90
CA GLU A 75 10.63 31.40 -16.55
C GLU A 75 9.46 31.41 -15.57
N PRO A 76 9.25 30.34 -14.77
CA PRO A 76 8.19 30.32 -13.78
C PRO A 76 8.55 31.26 -12.62
N GLN A 77 7.75 32.30 -12.45
CA GLN A 77 7.84 33.25 -11.33
C GLN A 77 7.07 32.65 -10.14
N PHE A 78 7.77 32.31 -9.06
CA PHE A 78 7.17 31.98 -7.76
C PHE A 78 6.77 33.25 -7.03
#